data_AF-A0A831LLE3-F1
#
_entry.id   AF-A0A831LLE3-F1
#
_cell.length_a   1.000
_cell.length_b   1.000
_cell.length_c   1.000
_cell.angle_alpha   90.00
_cell.angle_beta   90.00
_cell.angle_gamma   90.00
#
_symmetry.space_group_name_H-M   'P 1'
#
loop_
_entity.id
_entity.type
_entity.pdbx_description
1 polymer ?
#
loop_
_entity_poly.entity_id
_entity_poly.type
_entity_poly.pdbx_seq_one_letter_code
_entity_poly.pdbx_strand_id
1 'polypeptide(L)'
;MSSNNFSRRKFLAGAATVGAASAMGVGTLASCSGGGGTSGAASVFDFKKRDYKLPPMLETAPDGPILKAGVIGCGGRGTGAALNFLDAGPNLTITALGDVFQDRIDNCREKIKTEKGVEVPLENCFVGFDNFEKVIDSGVDIVILATPPKFRPEHFEAAVKARKHVFMEKPLAVDSAGIRQIITASKMADAQGLKVVTGTQRRHQHNYVNLWNEINNNNGIGHIVSANVYWNGGKLWHRDNNPSWSEMEWMIRDWVNWTWLSGDHIVEQHVHNIDVANWFIGEHPIKAVGFGSRQRRVTGDQYDNFSIDFIYEDGRHVHSMCRQINGCANGVYEIFHGTKAIAITSGGKNQIVDAAGNQLFEAQGSETSPYVQEHINLVTCIRQNIPFNEAEATAESNLVAIMGRVSAYTGKEVTYDEMMNADMKLGPTTYIMGDIGYIEKAEVPVPGTLER
;
A
#
# COMPACT_ATOMS: atom_id res chain seq x y z
N MET A 1 39.74 5.41 -16.44
CA MET A 1 39.98 6.85 -16.32
C MET A 1 38.76 7.60 -16.86
N SER A 2 37.99 8.20 -15.96
CA SER A 2 37.12 9.36 -16.18
C SER A 2 36.48 9.67 -14.84
N SER A 3 37.20 10.45 -14.04
CA SER A 3 36.80 10.95 -12.73
C SER A 3 35.97 12.22 -12.89
N ASN A 4 34.69 12.19 -12.55
CA ASN A 4 33.92 13.41 -12.33
C ASN A 4 33.73 13.63 -10.83
N ASN A 5 34.73 14.30 -10.25
CA ASN A 5 34.66 14.92 -8.92
C ASN A 5 33.78 16.17 -9.00
N PHE A 6 32.52 16.10 -8.55
CA PHE A 6 31.76 17.30 -8.24
C PHE A 6 32.07 17.76 -6.81
N SER A 7 32.82 18.85 -6.75
CA SER A 7 33.37 19.49 -5.55
C SER A 7 32.28 20.22 -4.75
N ARG A 8 32.28 20.00 -3.43
CA ARG A 8 31.48 20.60 -2.34
C ARG A 8 31.58 22.13 -2.16
N ARG A 9 31.95 22.89 -3.21
CA ARG A 9 32.33 24.30 -3.08
C ARG A 9 31.53 25.21 -4.00
N LYS A 10 30.19 25.14 -3.94
CA LYS A 10 29.31 26.22 -4.45
C LYS A 10 27.90 26.32 -3.84
N PHE A 11 27.59 25.62 -2.74
CA PHE A 11 26.26 25.68 -2.11
C PHE A 11 26.21 26.47 -0.78
N LEU A 12 27.35 26.95 -0.26
CA LEU A 12 27.42 27.67 1.03
C LEU A 12 27.60 29.19 0.91
N ALA A 13 27.13 29.83 -0.16
CA ALA A 13 27.26 31.28 -0.36
C ALA A 13 25.94 32.02 -0.61
N GLY A 14 24.80 31.45 -0.18
CA GLY A 14 23.47 32.05 -0.44
C GLY A 14 22.56 32.31 0.77
N ALA A 15 22.97 31.95 2.00
CA ALA A 15 22.08 32.07 3.16
C ALA A 15 22.85 32.52 4.41
N ALA A 16 23.29 33.78 4.42
CA ALA A 16 23.78 34.43 5.64
C ALA A 16 23.71 35.95 5.49
N THR A 17 22.53 36.54 5.64
CA THR A 17 22.32 37.90 6.19
C THR A 17 20.84 38.30 6.15
N VAL A 18 20.13 38.15 7.27
CA VAL A 18 19.25 39.21 7.82
C VAL A 18 19.31 39.07 9.33
N GLY A 19 19.63 40.19 9.98
CA GLY A 19 20.08 40.25 11.37
C GLY A 19 18.96 40.14 12.39
N ALA A 20 19.35 39.67 13.56
CA ALA A 20 18.60 39.78 14.80
C ALA A 20 18.59 41.25 15.29
N ALA A 21 17.43 41.75 15.73
CA ALA A 21 17.26 42.46 17.00
C ALA A 21 15.82 42.98 17.21
N SER A 22 15.42 42.98 18.48
CA SER A 22 14.29 43.69 19.12
C SER A 22 12.89 43.08 18.92
N ALA A 23 12.00 42.96 19.91
CA ALA A 23 12.04 43.21 21.34
C ALA A 23 10.88 42.45 22.00
N MET A 24 10.98 42.22 23.30
CA MET A 24 9.95 41.66 24.18
C MET A 24 8.58 42.33 23.99
N GLY A 25 7.55 41.52 23.80
CA GLY A 25 6.16 41.93 23.87
C GLY A 25 5.35 40.84 24.56
N VAL A 26 5.10 41.00 25.86
CA VAL A 26 4.11 40.24 26.61
C VAL A 26 2.73 40.64 26.06
N GLY A 27 2.23 39.86 25.10
CA GLY A 27 0.87 39.99 24.58
C GLY A 27 -0.09 39.23 25.49
N THR A 28 -0.87 39.97 26.26
CA THR A 28 -2.01 39.48 27.05
C THR A 28 -2.99 38.68 26.17
N LEU A 29 -3.31 37.45 26.57
CA LEU A 29 -4.42 36.68 26.00
C LEU A 29 -5.74 37.39 26.33
N ALA A 30 -6.22 38.22 25.41
CA ALA A 30 -7.53 38.84 25.50
C ALA A 30 -8.59 37.84 25.01
N SER A 31 -9.26 37.20 25.97
CA SER A 31 -10.56 36.55 25.75
C SER A 31 -11.58 37.61 25.35
N CYS A 32 -12.18 37.48 24.17
CA CYS A 32 -13.33 38.27 23.76
C CYS A 32 -14.48 37.32 23.40
N SER A 33 -15.32 37.05 24.38
CA SER A 33 -16.73 36.74 24.15
C SER A 33 -17.43 38.01 23.65
N GLY A 34 -17.98 37.98 22.44
CA GLY A 34 -18.75 39.08 21.90
C GLY A 34 -19.25 38.80 20.49
N GLY A 35 -20.54 38.49 20.37
CA GLY A 35 -21.20 38.15 19.12
C GLY A 35 -21.14 39.28 18.08
N GLY A 36 -20.80 38.90 16.86
CA GLY A 36 -20.91 39.70 15.66
C GLY A 36 -20.72 38.75 14.48
N GLY A 37 -21.74 38.61 13.64
CA GLY A 37 -21.74 37.69 12.51
C GLY A 37 -20.56 37.96 11.58
N THR A 38 -19.61 37.03 11.56
CA THR A 38 -18.55 36.95 10.57
C THR A 38 -18.76 35.64 9.81
N SER A 39 -18.78 35.69 8.49
CA SER A 39 -18.47 34.53 7.66
C SER A 39 -17.16 33.93 8.16
N GLY A 40 -17.25 32.90 9.01
CA GLY A 40 -16.11 32.37 9.74
C GLY A 40 -15.06 31.88 8.76
N ALA A 41 -13.86 32.43 8.86
CA ALA A 41 -12.71 31.76 8.29
C ALA A 41 -12.68 30.37 8.94
N ALA A 42 -12.76 29.31 8.13
CA ALA A 42 -12.78 27.94 8.62
C ALA A 42 -11.57 27.72 9.52
N SER A 43 -11.79 27.26 10.75
CA SER A 43 -10.73 26.83 11.64
C SER A 43 -9.97 25.68 10.98
N VAL A 44 -8.66 25.59 11.22
CA VAL A 44 -7.85 24.43 10.83
C VAL A 44 -8.45 23.13 11.39
N PHE A 45 -9.12 23.21 12.55
CA PHE A 45 -9.78 22.09 13.22
C PHE A 45 -11.25 21.89 12.83
N ASP A 46 -11.75 22.58 11.81
CA ASP A 46 -13.10 22.32 11.33
C ASP A 46 -13.18 20.97 10.63
N PHE A 47 -14.29 20.28 10.85
CA PHE A 47 -14.58 19.03 10.14
C PHE A 47 -14.77 19.33 8.65
N LYS A 48 -14.06 18.57 7.80
CA LYS A 48 -14.23 18.59 6.36
C LYS A 48 -14.69 17.21 5.90
N LYS A 49 -15.80 17.18 5.18
CA LYS A 49 -16.26 15.98 4.50
C LYS A 49 -15.28 15.66 3.36
N ARG A 50 -14.88 14.40 3.28
CA ARG A 50 -13.95 13.88 2.27
C ARG A 50 -14.74 13.40 1.06
N ASP A 51 -14.24 13.73 -0.13
CA ASP A 51 -14.78 13.24 -1.39
C ASP A 51 -14.06 11.95 -1.76
N TYR A 52 -14.64 10.81 -1.37
CA TYR A 52 -14.18 9.49 -1.78
C TYR A 52 -15.37 8.68 -2.28
N LYS A 53 -15.25 8.17 -3.51
CA LYS A 53 -16.30 7.37 -4.14
C LYS A 53 -16.08 5.91 -3.81
N LEU A 54 -16.82 5.43 -2.82
CA LEU A 54 -16.89 4.01 -2.52
C LEU A 54 -17.56 3.25 -3.68
N PRO A 55 -17.05 2.06 -4.05
CA PRO A 55 -17.74 1.20 -4.98
C PRO A 55 -19.01 0.62 -4.33
N PRO A 56 -19.99 0.13 -5.11
CA PRO A 56 -21.17 -0.52 -4.55
C PRO A 56 -20.79 -1.76 -3.73
N MET A 57 -21.14 -1.78 -2.43
CA MET A 57 -20.88 -2.88 -1.51
C MET A 57 -21.94 -3.98 -1.65
N LEU A 58 -21.97 -4.64 -2.81
CA LEU A 58 -22.87 -5.77 -3.08
C LEU A 58 -22.32 -7.06 -2.48
N GLU A 59 -23.21 -7.99 -2.11
CA GLU A 59 -22.83 -9.33 -1.62
C GLU A 59 -22.30 -10.24 -2.75
N THR A 60 -22.71 -9.99 -3.99
CA THR A 60 -22.25 -10.70 -5.19
C THR A 60 -22.26 -9.74 -6.39
N ALA A 61 -21.37 -9.97 -7.35
CA ALA A 61 -21.32 -9.18 -8.57
C ALA A 61 -22.54 -9.49 -9.46
N PRO A 62 -23.12 -8.48 -10.13
CA PRO A 62 -24.28 -8.66 -11.00
C PRO A 62 -23.95 -9.59 -12.16
N ASP A 63 -24.90 -10.33 -12.72
CA ASP A 63 -24.67 -11.21 -13.88
C ASP A 63 -24.28 -10.42 -15.16
N GLY A 64 -23.65 -11.10 -16.11
CA GLY A 64 -23.24 -10.54 -17.39
C GLY A 64 -22.45 -11.53 -18.26
N PRO A 65 -21.87 -11.06 -19.39
CA PRO A 65 -21.00 -11.87 -20.23
C PRO A 65 -19.84 -12.49 -19.44
N ILE A 66 -19.28 -13.58 -19.99
CA ILE A 66 -18.09 -14.23 -19.42
C ILE A 66 -16.95 -13.23 -19.38
N LEU A 67 -16.36 -13.04 -18.20
CA LEU A 67 -15.10 -12.32 -18.02
C LEU A 67 -13.96 -13.31 -17.79
N LYS A 68 -12.93 -13.23 -18.63
CA LYS A 68 -11.75 -14.06 -18.57
C LYS A 68 -10.63 -13.33 -17.84
N ALA A 69 -10.12 -13.92 -16.77
CA ALA A 69 -8.97 -13.38 -16.06
C ALA A 69 -7.70 -14.20 -16.30
N GLY A 70 -6.56 -13.50 -16.33
CA GLY A 70 -5.23 -14.08 -16.28
C GLY A 70 -4.55 -13.77 -14.95
N VAL A 71 -3.80 -14.73 -14.39
CA VAL A 71 -3.08 -14.56 -13.13
C VAL A 71 -1.59 -14.45 -13.39
N ILE A 72 -0.97 -13.36 -12.95
CA ILE A 72 0.48 -13.14 -13.00
C ILE A 72 1.01 -13.16 -11.57
N GLY A 73 1.81 -14.17 -11.26
CA GLY A 73 2.22 -14.55 -9.90
C GLY A 73 1.30 -15.62 -9.32
N CYS A 74 1.65 -16.89 -9.53
CA CYS A 74 0.90 -18.07 -9.10
C CYS A 74 1.28 -18.55 -7.68
N GLY A 75 1.81 -17.64 -6.85
CA GLY A 75 2.05 -17.89 -5.44
C GLY A 75 0.77 -18.07 -4.61
N GLY A 76 0.92 -18.19 -3.29
CA GLY A 76 -0.22 -18.40 -2.39
C GLY A 76 -1.28 -17.30 -2.47
N ARG A 77 -0.84 -16.03 -2.50
CA ARG A 77 -1.75 -14.88 -2.60
C ARG A 77 -2.41 -14.77 -3.99
N GLY A 78 -1.66 -14.99 -5.07
CA GLY A 78 -2.21 -14.97 -6.43
C GLY A 78 -3.20 -16.10 -6.70
N THR A 79 -2.92 -17.31 -6.20
CA THR A 79 -3.90 -18.41 -6.22
C THR A 79 -5.14 -18.04 -5.43
N GLY A 80 -4.98 -17.46 -4.23
CA GLY A 80 -6.09 -16.97 -3.42
C GLY A 80 -6.94 -15.93 -4.15
N ALA A 81 -6.32 -14.92 -4.78
CA ALA A 81 -7.01 -13.90 -5.57
C ALA A 81 -7.76 -14.50 -6.78
N ALA A 82 -7.19 -15.51 -7.44
CA ALA A 82 -7.89 -16.22 -8.51
C ALA A 82 -9.16 -16.92 -8.01
N LEU A 83 -9.09 -17.58 -6.85
CA LEU A 83 -10.25 -18.22 -6.22
C LEU A 83 -11.28 -17.17 -5.76
N ASN A 84 -10.82 -16.07 -5.18
CA ASN A 84 -11.70 -14.97 -4.74
C ASN A 84 -12.40 -14.28 -5.93
N PHE A 85 -11.72 -14.15 -7.06
CA PHE A 85 -12.32 -13.70 -8.32
C PHE A 85 -13.43 -14.64 -8.77
N LEU A 86 -13.20 -15.97 -8.75
CA LEU A 86 -14.22 -16.95 -9.14
C LEU A 86 -15.41 -16.98 -8.18
N ASP A 87 -15.21 -16.61 -6.91
CA ASP A 87 -16.28 -16.48 -5.91
C ASP A 87 -17.06 -15.15 -5.99
N ALA A 88 -16.58 -14.18 -6.75
CA ALA A 88 -17.19 -12.85 -6.79
C ALA A 88 -18.57 -12.84 -7.47
N GLY A 89 -18.87 -13.80 -8.35
CA GLY A 89 -20.17 -13.86 -9.02
C GLY A 89 -20.19 -14.81 -10.22
N PRO A 90 -21.32 -14.85 -10.95
CA PRO A 90 -21.49 -15.74 -12.10
C PRO A 90 -20.64 -15.31 -13.30
N ASN A 91 -20.40 -16.25 -14.22
CA ASN A 91 -19.74 -15.99 -15.51
C ASN A 91 -18.32 -15.41 -15.38
N LEU A 92 -17.54 -15.92 -14.44
CA LEU A 92 -16.14 -15.58 -14.22
C LEU A 92 -15.27 -16.82 -14.44
N THR A 93 -14.13 -16.68 -15.12
CA THR A 93 -13.23 -17.80 -15.41
C THR A 93 -11.77 -17.37 -15.44
N ILE A 94 -10.86 -18.30 -15.12
CA ILE A 94 -9.41 -18.11 -15.25
C ILE A 94 -8.96 -18.85 -16.51
N THR A 95 -8.31 -18.16 -17.44
CA THR A 95 -7.91 -18.75 -18.74
C THR A 95 -6.41 -18.75 -19.01
N ALA A 96 -5.62 -18.07 -18.18
CA ALA A 96 -4.17 -18.02 -18.32
C ALA A 96 -3.46 -17.84 -16.96
N LEU A 97 -2.27 -18.42 -16.86
CA LEU A 97 -1.42 -18.37 -15.67
C LEU A 97 0.01 -18.02 -16.07
N GLY A 98 0.67 -17.20 -15.27
CA GLY A 98 2.06 -16.79 -15.46
C GLY A 98 2.83 -16.75 -14.15
N ASP A 99 4.00 -17.37 -14.13
CA ASP A 99 4.94 -17.30 -13.00
C ASP A 99 6.37 -17.53 -13.49
N VAL A 100 7.38 -17.18 -12.70
CA VAL A 100 8.77 -17.56 -13.00
C VAL A 100 9.05 -19.02 -12.63
N PHE A 101 8.15 -19.68 -11.89
CA PHE A 101 8.31 -21.03 -11.39
C PHE A 101 7.17 -21.96 -11.82
N GLN A 102 7.52 -23.06 -12.50
CA GLN A 102 6.55 -24.08 -12.92
C GLN A 102 5.77 -24.67 -11.73
N ASP A 103 6.44 -24.91 -10.60
CA ASP A 103 5.79 -25.47 -9.40
C ASP A 103 4.68 -24.55 -8.86
N ARG A 104 4.77 -23.23 -9.08
CA ARG A 104 3.71 -22.29 -8.70
C ARG A 104 2.52 -22.38 -9.64
N ILE A 105 2.76 -22.45 -10.94
CA ILE A 105 1.71 -22.62 -11.96
C ILE A 105 0.93 -23.91 -11.71
N ASP A 106 1.62 -25.04 -11.53
CA ASP A 106 0.99 -26.34 -11.35
C ASP A 106 0.07 -26.35 -10.12
N ASN A 107 0.56 -25.82 -9.00
CA ASN A 107 -0.21 -25.71 -7.76
C ASN A 107 -1.43 -24.79 -7.90
N CYS A 108 -1.28 -23.64 -8.57
CA CYS A 108 -2.38 -22.70 -8.79
C CYS A 108 -3.46 -23.33 -9.69
N ARG A 109 -3.04 -23.94 -10.81
CA ARG A 109 -3.91 -24.63 -11.75
C ARG A 109 -4.69 -25.77 -11.09
N GLU A 110 -4.01 -26.59 -10.29
CA GLU A 110 -4.66 -27.70 -9.58
C GLU A 110 -5.69 -27.21 -8.56
N LYS A 111 -5.38 -26.14 -7.80
CA LYS A 111 -6.34 -25.55 -6.85
C LYS A 111 -7.56 -24.95 -7.54
N ILE A 112 -7.36 -24.22 -8.63
CA ILE A 112 -8.46 -23.68 -9.43
C ILE A 112 -9.36 -24.81 -9.95
N LYS A 113 -8.76 -25.90 -10.46
CA LYS A 113 -9.51 -27.07 -10.95
C LYS A 113 -10.28 -27.77 -9.83
N THR A 114 -9.62 -28.07 -8.72
CA THR A 114 -10.20 -28.86 -7.63
C THR A 114 -11.25 -28.11 -6.83
N GLU A 115 -11.03 -26.81 -6.57
CA GLU A 115 -11.94 -26.02 -5.72
C GLU A 115 -13.07 -25.35 -6.53
N LYS A 116 -12.84 -25.02 -7.80
CA LYS A 116 -13.78 -24.25 -8.62
C LYS A 116 -14.24 -24.96 -9.90
N GLY A 117 -13.68 -26.12 -10.23
CA GLY A 117 -14.03 -26.87 -11.45
C GLY A 117 -13.60 -26.16 -12.74
N VAL A 118 -12.70 -25.18 -12.67
CA VAL A 118 -12.23 -24.42 -13.83
C VAL A 118 -10.91 -25.01 -14.33
N GLU A 119 -10.86 -25.38 -15.61
CA GLU A 119 -9.63 -25.88 -16.23
C GLU A 119 -8.91 -24.75 -16.99
N VAL A 120 -7.67 -24.48 -16.59
CA VAL A 120 -6.78 -23.60 -17.37
C VAL A 120 -6.05 -24.46 -18.43
N PRO A 121 -6.08 -24.07 -19.72
CA PRO A 121 -5.33 -24.78 -20.76
C PRO A 121 -3.81 -24.72 -20.51
N LEU A 122 -3.09 -25.81 -20.80
CA LEU A 122 -1.64 -25.87 -20.57
C LEU A 122 -0.88 -24.92 -21.50
N GLU A 123 -1.38 -24.71 -22.71
CA GLU A 123 -0.86 -23.76 -23.68
C GLU A 123 -0.96 -22.30 -23.21
N ASN A 124 -1.81 -22.01 -22.22
CA ASN A 124 -1.97 -20.71 -21.60
C ASN A 124 -1.29 -20.62 -20.21
N CYS A 125 -0.33 -21.50 -19.95
CA CYS A 125 0.50 -21.51 -18.76
C CYS A 125 1.94 -21.11 -19.13
N PHE A 126 2.37 -19.94 -18.71
CA PHE A 126 3.62 -19.33 -19.18
C PHE A 126 4.67 -19.23 -18.06
N VAL A 127 5.84 -19.84 -18.25
CA VAL A 127 6.97 -19.75 -17.33
C VAL A 127 8.03 -18.78 -17.86
N GLY A 128 8.56 -17.94 -16.98
CA GLY A 128 9.70 -17.05 -17.27
C GLY A 128 9.43 -15.61 -16.85
N PHE A 129 10.41 -14.71 -16.95
CA PHE A 129 10.20 -13.29 -16.60
C PHE A 129 9.28 -12.56 -17.59
N ASP A 130 9.16 -13.05 -18.83
CA ASP A 130 8.27 -12.53 -19.87
C ASP A 130 6.84 -13.09 -19.78
N ASN A 131 6.53 -13.86 -18.72
CA ASN A 131 5.21 -14.49 -18.57
C ASN A 131 4.05 -13.49 -18.56
N PHE A 132 4.27 -12.28 -18.02
CA PHE A 132 3.21 -11.29 -17.86
C PHE A 132 2.68 -10.79 -19.22
N GLU A 133 3.56 -10.56 -20.19
CA GLU A 133 3.18 -10.15 -21.55
C GLU A 133 2.34 -11.23 -22.22
N LYS A 134 2.77 -12.50 -22.11
CA LYS A 134 2.05 -13.65 -22.66
C LYS A 134 0.67 -13.85 -22.03
N VAL A 135 0.55 -13.67 -20.71
CA VAL A 135 -0.76 -13.70 -20.03
C VAL A 135 -1.65 -12.56 -20.52
N ILE A 136 -1.13 -11.35 -20.63
CA ILE A 136 -1.89 -10.18 -21.12
C ILE A 136 -2.40 -10.41 -22.56
N ASP A 137 -1.57 -11.01 -23.41
CA ASP A 137 -1.88 -11.27 -24.83
C ASP A 137 -2.76 -12.51 -25.07
N SER A 138 -2.99 -13.33 -24.04
CA SER A 138 -3.77 -14.58 -24.14
C SER A 138 -5.30 -14.40 -24.30
N GLY A 139 -5.76 -13.17 -24.59
CA GLY A 139 -7.19 -12.88 -24.79
C GLY A 139 -8.00 -12.73 -23.50
N VAL A 140 -7.34 -12.37 -22.38
CA VAL A 140 -7.99 -12.05 -21.11
C VAL A 140 -8.61 -10.65 -21.13
N ASP A 141 -9.65 -10.44 -20.32
CA ASP A 141 -10.30 -9.14 -20.08
C ASP A 141 -9.73 -8.47 -18.83
N ILE A 142 -9.37 -9.29 -17.83
CA ILE A 142 -8.88 -8.88 -16.52
C ILE A 142 -7.50 -9.51 -16.27
N VAL A 143 -6.62 -8.74 -15.64
CA VAL A 143 -5.32 -9.22 -15.18
C VAL A 143 -5.27 -9.14 -13.66
N ILE A 144 -4.90 -10.24 -13.00
CA ILE A 144 -4.67 -10.34 -11.56
C ILE A 144 -3.15 -10.31 -11.32
N LEU A 145 -2.65 -9.24 -10.71
CA LEU A 145 -1.22 -9.03 -10.45
C LEU A 145 -0.86 -9.33 -8.98
N ALA A 146 -0.22 -10.48 -8.75
CA ALA A 146 0.14 -10.97 -7.42
C ALA A 146 1.63 -11.37 -7.30
N THR A 147 2.49 -10.77 -8.10
CA THR A 147 3.95 -10.91 -8.01
C THR A 147 4.53 -10.12 -6.84
N PRO A 148 5.79 -10.37 -6.45
CA PRO A 148 6.50 -9.45 -5.55
C PRO A 148 6.39 -7.99 -6.03
N PRO A 149 6.26 -7.02 -5.10
CA PRO A 149 6.01 -5.63 -5.43
C PRO A 149 6.94 -4.95 -6.41
N LYS A 150 8.20 -5.39 -6.47
CA LYS A 150 9.15 -4.86 -7.43
C LYS A 150 8.68 -4.90 -8.89
N PHE A 151 8.00 -5.97 -9.28
CA PHE A 151 7.65 -6.23 -10.68
C PHE A 151 6.32 -5.58 -11.11
N ARG A 152 5.50 -5.20 -10.14
CA ARG A 152 4.12 -4.75 -10.40
C ARG A 152 4.01 -3.45 -11.23
N PRO A 153 4.89 -2.44 -11.08
CA PRO A 153 4.81 -1.23 -11.92
C PRO A 153 4.86 -1.53 -13.42
N GLU A 154 5.78 -2.39 -13.84
CA GLU A 154 5.95 -2.81 -15.22
C GLU A 154 4.76 -3.64 -15.71
N HIS A 155 4.33 -4.63 -14.90
CA HIS A 155 3.19 -5.47 -15.25
C HIS A 155 1.88 -4.67 -15.36
N PHE A 156 1.67 -3.69 -14.47
CA PHE A 156 0.47 -2.85 -14.50
C PHE A 156 0.46 -1.94 -15.73
N GLU A 157 1.59 -1.28 -16.03
CA GLU A 157 1.69 -0.44 -17.22
C GLU A 157 1.43 -1.25 -18.50
N ALA A 158 1.98 -2.46 -18.60
CA ALA A 158 1.73 -3.35 -19.74
C ALA A 158 0.25 -3.74 -19.86
N ALA A 159 -0.40 -4.10 -18.75
CA ALA A 159 -1.83 -4.43 -18.75
C ALA A 159 -2.71 -3.24 -19.19
N VAL A 160 -2.40 -2.03 -18.71
CA VAL A 160 -3.13 -0.82 -19.11
C VAL A 160 -2.88 -0.48 -20.58
N LYS A 161 -1.65 -0.60 -21.09
CA LYS A 161 -1.34 -0.40 -22.52
C LYS A 161 -2.13 -1.37 -23.41
N ALA A 162 -2.30 -2.61 -22.94
CA ALA A 162 -3.12 -3.63 -23.60
C ALA A 162 -4.63 -3.51 -23.31
N ARG A 163 -5.07 -2.40 -22.68
CA ARG A 163 -6.47 -2.08 -22.37
C ARG A 163 -7.17 -3.12 -21.49
N LYS A 164 -6.47 -3.69 -20.51
CA LYS A 164 -7.03 -4.70 -19.58
C LYS A 164 -7.50 -4.07 -18.29
N HIS A 165 -8.60 -4.59 -17.74
CA HIS A 165 -8.97 -4.28 -16.36
C HIS A 165 -7.99 -4.97 -15.39
N VAL A 166 -7.79 -4.41 -14.21
CA VAL A 166 -6.73 -4.89 -13.32
C VAL A 166 -7.23 -5.04 -11.89
N PHE A 167 -6.96 -6.21 -11.30
CA PHE A 167 -6.80 -6.33 -9.87
C PHE A 167 -5.30 -6.44 -9.58
N MET A 168 -4.79 -5.69 -8.61
CA MET A 168 -3.39 -5.84 -8.21
C MET A 168 -3.21 -5.82 -6.70
N GLU A 169 -2.47 -6.80 -6.18
CA GLU A 169 -2.13 -6.87 -4.77
C GLU A 169 -1.32 -5.65 -4.31
N LYS A 170 -1.49 -5.29 -3.04
CA LYS A 170 -0.63 -4.31 -2.36
C LYS A 170 0.69 -4.97 -1.95
N PRO A 171 1.76 -4.19 -1.70
CA PRO A 171 1.96 -2.78 -2.11
C PRO A 171 2.22 -2.68 -3.62
N LEU A 172 1.95 -1.53 -4.24
CA LEU A 172 2.07 -1.33 -5.68
C LEU A 172 3.52 -1.24 -6.19
N ALA A 173 4.43 -0.72 -5.38
CA ALA A 173 5.86 -0.62 -5.68
C ALA A 173 6.71 -0.60 -4.40
N VAL A 174 8.03 -0.70 -4.56
CA VAL A 174 9.01 -0.65 -3.48
C VAL A 174 9.84 0.63 -3.45
N ASP A 175 9.76 1.45 -4.50
CA ASP A 175 10.61 2.60 -4.74
C ASP A 175 9.87 3.75 -5.47
N SER A 176 10.45 4.95 -5.42
CA SER A 176 9.84 6.18 -5.96
C SER A 176 9.61 6.13 -7.47
N ALA A 177 10.57 5.57 -8.21
CA ALA A 177 10.44 5.41 -9.65
C ALA A 177 9.24 4.52 -10.01
N GLY A 178 9.07 3.39 -9.31
CA GLY A 178 7.93 2.50 -9.48
C GLY A 178 6.60 3.17 -9.11
N ILE A 179 6.56 3.97 -8.05
CA ILE A 179 5.35 4.74 -7.67
C ILE A 179 4.94 5.71 -8.78
N ARG A 180 5.88 6.50 -9.33
CA ARG A 180 5.57 7.41 -10.45
C ARG A 180 5.05 6.67 -11.68
N GLN A 181 5.59 5.49 -11.96
CA GLN A 181 5.13 4.64 -13.05
C GLN A 181 3.69 4.15 -12.81
N ILE A 182 3.36 3.71 -11.59
CA ILE A 182 1.99 3.34 -11.21
C ILE A 182 1.03 4.52 -11.38
N ILE A 183 1.37 5.72 -10.89
CA ILE A 183 0.52 6.92 -11.00
C ILE A 183 0.28 7.26 -12.47
N THR A 184 1.32 7.19 -13.31
CA THR A 184 1.21 7.45 -14.74
C THR A 184 0.30 6.42 -15.43
N ALA A 185 0.48 5.13 -15.14
CA ALA A 185 -0.36 4.06 -15.66
C ALA A 185 -1.81 4.17 -15.15
N SER A 186 -2.02 4.61 -13.92
CA SER A 186 -3.35 4.87 -13.33
C SER A 186 -4.11 5.93 -14.14
N LYS A 187 -3.47 7.07 -14.42
CA LYS A 187 -4.07 8.14 -15.22
C LYS A 187 -4.40 7.69 -16.64
N MET A 188 -3.55 6.85 -17.22
CA MET A 188 -3.81 6.22 -18.50
C MET A 188 -5.02 5.26 -18.42
N ALA A 189 -5.16 4.50 -17.34
CA ALA A 189 -6.30 3.60 -17.14
C ALA A 189 -7.64 4.36 -17.06
N ASP A 190 -7.67 5.47 -16.31
CA ASP A 190 -8.85 6.36 -16.24
C ASP A 190 -9.23 6.92 -17.60
N ALA A 191 -8.25 7.44 -18.35
CA ALA A 191 -8.48 7.97 -19.69
C ALA A 191 -9.02 6.92 -20.68
N GLN A 192 -8.72 5.64 -20.44
CA GLN A 192 -9.22 4.53 -21.23
C GLN A 192 -10.53 3.92 -20.71
N GLY A 193 -11.03 4.40 -19.56
CA GLY A 193 -12.23 3.89 -18.90
C GLY A 193 -12.05 2.53 -18.23
N LEU A 194 -10.81 2.10 -17.99
CA LEU A 194 -10.49 0.82 -17.35
C LEU A 194 -10.81 0.87 -15.86
N LYS A 195 -11.17 -0.29 -15.29
CA LYS A 195 -11.43 -0.44 -13.87
C LYS A 195 -10.22 -1.07 -13.20
N VAL A 196 -9.82 -0.49 -12.08
CA VAL A 196 -8.63 -0.92 -11.34
C VAL A 196 -8.97 -1.00 -9.85
N VAL A 197 -8.83 -2.20 -9.30
CA VAL A 197 -8.95 -2.46 -7.85
C VAL A 197 -7.59 -2.85 -7.31
N THR A 198 -7.26 -2.35 -6.12
CA THR A 198 -6.02 -2.73 -5.43
C THR A 198 -6.30 -3.58 -4.20
N GLY A 199 -5.35 -4.42 -3.79
CA GLY A 199 -5.45 -5.32 -2.61
C GLY A 199 -5.53 -4.62 -1.24
N THR A 200 -6.04 -3.39 -1.20
CA THR A 200 -6.33 -2.59 -0.01
C THR A 200 -7.63 -3.04 0.64
N GLN A 201 -7.69 -4.31 1.05
CA GLN A 201 -8.91 -5.01 1.49
C GLN A 201 -9.79 -4.27 2.50
N ARG A 202 -9.21 -3.39 3.33
CA ARG A 202 -9.96 -2.62 4.32
C ARG A 202 -10.90 -1.58 3.68
N ARG A 203 -10.60 -1.10 2.48
CA ARG A 203 -11.51 -0.28 1.66
C ARG A 203 -12.73 -1.06 1.15
N HIS A 204 -12.64 -2.38 1.18
CA HIS A 204 -13.68 -3.33 0.78
C HIS A 204 -14.21 -4.14 1.97
N GLN A 205 -13.85 -3.76 3.20
CA GLN A 205 -14.35 -4.43 4.39
C GLN A 205 -15.51 -3.64 4.97
N HIS A 206 -16.69 -4.26 5.06
CA HIS A 206 -17.94 -3.60 5.43
C HIS A 206 -17.85 -2.80 6.73
N ASN A 207 -17.24 -3.35 7.78
CA ASN A 207 -17.09 -2.62 9.05
C ASN A 207 -16.14 -1.42 8.97
N TYR A 208 -15.14 -1.42 8.08
CA TYR A 208 -14.29 -0.25 7.84
C TYR A 208 -15.03 0.80 7.02
N VAL A 209 -15.74 0.37 5.97
CA VAL A 209 -16.57 1.26 5.14
C VAL A 209 -17.67 1.92 5.96
N ASN A 210 -18.33 1.16 6.85
CA ASN A 210 -19.37 1.67 7.74
C ASN A 210 -18.81 2.63 8.79
N LEU A 211 -17.64 2.33 9.36
CA LEU A 211 -16.94 3.25 10.26
C LEU A 211 -16.53 4.54 9.55
N TRP A 212 -15.99 4.44 8.33
CA TRP A 212 -15.66 5.60 7.51
C TRP A 212 -16.89 6.44 7.19
N ASN A 213 -18.02 5.81 6.85
CA ASN A 213 -19.29 6.51 6.61
C ASN A 213 -19.76 7.27 7.86
N GLU A 214 -19.65 6.68 9.05
CA GLU A 214 -20.01 7.36 10.30
C GLU A 214 -19.08 8.57 10.56
N ILE A 215 -17.77 8.39 10.38
CA ILE A 215 -16.79 9.49 10.54
C ILE A 215 -17.01 10.59 9.50
N ASN A 216 -17.22 10.23 8.24
CA ASN A 216 -17.16 11.15 7.10
C ASN A 216 -18.53 11.73 6.68
N ASN A 217 -19.62 10.98 6.81
CA ASN A 217 -20.96 11.47 6.43
C ASN A 217 -21.70 12.06 7.63
N ASN A 218 -21.50 11.49 8.83
CA ASN A 218 -22.23 11.89 10.04
C ASN A 218 -21.40 12.76 10.99
N ASN A 219 -20.11 13.03 10.66
CA ASN A 219 -19.20 13.78 11.52
C ASN A 219 -19.12 13.17 12.94
N GLY A 220 -19.10 11.83 12.98
CA GLY A 220 -19.27 11.03 14.21
C GLY A 220 -18.17 11.24 15.25
N ILE A 221 -16.96 11.60 14.83
CA ILE A 221 -15.84 11.89 15.74
C ILE A 221 -15.37 13.35 15.72
N GLY A 222 -15.93 14.21 14.87
CA GLY A 222 -15.38 15.55 14.68
C GLY A 222 -14.20 15.57 13.70
N HIS A 223 -13.37 16.60 13.81
CA HIS A 223 -12.12 16.71 13.09
C HIS A 223 -11.07 15.79 13.73
N ILE A 224 -10.37 14.97 12.92
CA ILE A 224 -9.31 14.07 13.40
C ILE A 224 -8.09 14.93 13.73
N VAL A 225 -7.67 14.95 15.00
CA VAL A 225 -6.53 15.74 15.50
C VAL A 225 -5.24 14.93 15.61
N SER A 226 -5.34 13.61 15.78
CA SER A 226 -4.20 12.69 15.77
C SER A 226 -4.67 11.26 15.50
N ALA A 227 -3.74 10.39 15.13
CA ALA A 227 -4.02 8.97 15.00
C ALA A 227 -2.81 8.10 15.38
N ASN A 228 -3.11 6.85 15.71
CA ASN A 228 -2.12 5.80 15.88
C ASN A 228 -2.49 4.62 14.99
N VAL A 229 -1.50 4.08 14.27
CA VAL A 229 -1.69 2.92 13.39
C VAL A 229 -0.67 1.84 13.67
N TYR A 230 -1.13 0.59 13.79
CA TYR A 230 -0.31 -0.52 14.30
C TYR A 230 -0.35 -1.74 13.37
N TRP A 231 0.83 -2.30 13.09
CA TRP A 231 1.02 -3.67 12.60
C TRP A 231 2.16 -4.35 13.38
N ASN A 232 1.87 -4.66 14.63
CA ASN A 232 2.80 -5.33 15.53
C ASN A 232 2.45 -6.82 15.60
N GLY A 233 3.33 -7.66 15.05
CA GLY A 233 3.17 -9.10 15.00
C GLY A 233 4.44 -9.87 15.38
N GLY A 234 4.33 -11.19 15.24
CA GLY A 234 5.45 -12.11 15.34
C GLY A 234 6.34 -12.10 14.09
N LYS A 235 7.41 -12.88 14.13
CA LYS A 235 8.30 -13.12 12.97
C LYS A 235 7.48 -13.65 11.78
N LEU A 236 7.71 -13.09 10.60
CA LEU A 236 7.14 -13.61 9.36
C LEU A 236 7.93 -14.83 8.84
N TRP A 237 7.34 -15.57 7.91
CA TRP A 237 7.99 -16.71 7.27
C TRP A 237 9.26 -16.30 6.52
N HIS A 238 10.15 -17.28 6.33
CA HIS A 238 11.33 -17.18 5.47
C HIS A 238 11.54 -18.53 4.80
N ARG A 239 12.35 -18.54 3.74
CA ARG A 239 12.85 -19.76 3.10
C ARG A 239 14.35 -19.86 3.32
N ASP A 240 14.77 -20.98 3.90
CA ASP A 240 16.18 -21.33 3.96
C ASP A 240 16.74 -21.45 2.55
N ASN A 241 18.00 -21.08 2.38
CA ASN A 241 18.67 -21.23 1.10
C ASN A 241 18.78 -22.71 0.75
N ASN A 242 18.38 -23.07 -0.46
CA ASN A 242 18.58 -24.39 -1.01
C ASN A 242 19.78 -24.33 -1.97
N PRO A 243 20.84 -25.14 -1.79
CA PRO A 243 22.00 -25.15 -2.67
C PRO A 243 21.71 -25.40 -4.15
N SER A 244 20.54 -25.96 -4.49
CA SER A 244 20.13 -26.15 -5.89
C SER A 244 19.52 -24.90 -6.55
N TRP A 245 19.18 -23.88 -5.76
CA TRP A 245 18.62 -22.63 -6.28
C TRP A 245 19.73 -21.65 -6.63
N SER A 246 19.56 -20.97 -7.75
CA SER A 246 20.34 -19.76 -8.03
C SER A 246 20.01 -18.66 -7.02
N GLU A 247 20.86 -17.63 -6.96
CA GLU A 247 20.62 -16.47 -6.11
C GLU A 247 19.24 -15.84 -6.39
N MET A 248 18.91 -15.53 -7.66
CA MET A 248 17.62 -14.96 -8.02
C MET A 248 16.45 -15.87 -7.61
N GLU A 249 16.57 -17.17 -7.82
CA GLU A 249 15.52 -18.12 -7.46
C GLU A 249 15.26 -18.09 -5.95
N TRP A 250 16.31 -18.18 -5.13
CA TRP A 250 16.16 -18.14 -3.69
C TRP A 250 15.55 -16.82 -3.23
N MET A 251 16.02 -15.69 -3.77
CA MET A 251 15.49 -14.37 -3.43
C MET A 251 14.01 -14.24 -3.75
N ILE A 252 13.54 -14.69 -4.92
CA ILE A 252 12.11 -14.64 -5.27
C ILE A 252 11.30 -15.63 -4.40
N ARG A 253 11.84 -16.80 -4.08
CA ARG A 253 11.18 -17.75 -3.16
C ARG A 253 11.10 -17.21 -1.73
N ASP A 254 12.06 -16.39 -1.31
CA ASP A 254 12.14 -15.69 -0.01
C ASP A 254 11.79 -14.19 -0.11
N TRP A 255 11.01 -13.79 -1.12
CA TRP A 255 10.89 -12.38 -1.57
C TRP A 255 10.55 -11.38 -0.48
N VAL A 256 9.80 -11.79 0.54
CA VAL A 256 9.31 -10.89 1.58
C VAL A 256 10.46 -10.32 2.44
N ASN A 257 11.58 -11.04 2.52
CA ASN A 257 12.74 -10.66 3.34
C ASN A 257 13.74 -9.75 2.61
N TRP A 258 13.60 -9.54 1.30
CA TRP A 258 14.52 -8.71 0.51
C TRP A 258 13.89 -7.35 0.20
N THR A 259 14.56 -6.27 0.61
CA THR A 259 14.06 -4.89 0.49
C THR A 259 13.76 -4.52 -0.96
N TRP A 260 14.58 -4.97 -1.91
CA TRP A 260 14.33 -4.68 -3.32
C TRP A 260 13.12 -5.43 -3.90
N LEU A 261 12.65 -6.52 -3.27
CA LEU A 261 11.48 -7.28 -3.72
C LEU A 261 10.20 -6.83 -3.02
N SER A 262 10.23 -6.66 -1.69
CA SER A 262 9.04 -6.37 -0.87
C SER A 262 8.95 -4.94 -0.34
N GLY A 263 10.08 -4.23 -0.29
CA GLY A 263 10.16 -2.89 0.26
C GLY A 263 10.27 -2.83 1.79
N ASP A 264 10.49 -3.96 2.48
CA ASP A 264 10.40 -4.12 3.94
C ASP A 264 8.96 -4.14 4.47
N HIS A 265 8.73 -4.69 5.66
CA HIS A 265 7.40 -4.93 6.23
C HIS A 265 6.57 -3.67 6.47
N ILE A 266 7.21 -2.49 6.59
CA ILE A 266 6.48 -1.21 6.60
C ILE A 266 5.77 -0.98 5.26
N VAL A 267 6.41 -1.31 4.14
CA VAL A 267 5.86 -1.21 2.80
C VAL A 267 4.97 -2.41 2.47
N GLU A 268 5.35 -3.63 2.87
CA GLU A 268 4.62 -4.84 2.50
C GLU A 268 3.35 -5.05 3.33
N GLN A 269 3.45 -5.06 4.66
CA GLN A 269 2.30 -5.36 5.53
C GLN A 269 1.64 -4.12 6.10
N HIS A 270 2.43 -3.23 6.70
CA HIS A 270 1.92 -2.08 7.46
C HIS A 270 1.28 -1.00 6.57
N VAL A 271 1.53 -1.04 5.25
CA VAL A 271 0.84 -0.18 4.28
C VAL A 271 -0.68 -0.28 4.41
N HIS A 272 -1.23 -1.41 4.89
CA HIS A 272 -2.66 -1.50 5.18
C HIS A 272 -3.16 -0.45 6.18
N ASN A 273 -2.41 -0.19 7.26
CA ASN A 273 -2.86 0.77 8.28
C ASN A 273 -2.48 2.19 7.90
N ILE A 274 -1.35 2.37 7.22
CA ILE A 274 -0.97 3.67 6.64
C ILE A 274 -2.04 4.12 5.62
N ASP A 275 -2.52 3.20 4.79
CA ASP A 275 -3.60 3.47 3.85
C ASP A 275 -4.92 3.84 4.54
N VAL A 276 -5.29 3.13 5.62
CA VAL A 276 -6.47 3.49 6.42
C VAL A 276 -6.32 4.89 7.03
N ALA A 277 -5.13 5.25 7.53
CA ALA A 277 -4.89 6.59 8.03
C ALA A 277 -5.11 7.66 6.96
N ASN A 278 -4.47 7.51 5.79
CA ASN A 278 -4.64 8.45 4.68
C ASN A 278 -6.09 8.51 4.20
N TRP A 279 -6.77 7.37 4.13
CA TRP A 279 -8.17 7.29 3.72
C TRP A 279 -9.12 7.98 4.71
N PHE A 280 -8.95 7.73 6.01
CA PHE A 280 -9.80 8.29 7.06
C PHE A 280 -9.49 9.76 7.30
N ILE A 281 -8.26 10.20 7.10
CA ILE A 281 -7.84 11.60 7.22
C ILE A 281 -8.18 12.38 5.95
N GLY A 282 -8.15 11.74 4.79
CA GLY A 282 -8.53 12.30 3.48
C GLY A 282 -7.38 12.94 2.70
N GLU A 283 -6.15 12.76 3.15
CA GLU A 283 -4.91 13.32 2.60
C GLU A 283 -3.73 12.49 3.12
N HIS A 284 -2.53 12.75 2.61
CA HIS A 284 -1.29 12.11 3.05
C HIS A 284 -0.41 13.07 3.85
N PRO A 285 0.49 12.58 4.73
CA PRO A 285 1.47 13.43 5.39
C PRO A 285 2.45 14.05 4.39
N ILE A 286 3.01 15.20 4.77
CA ILE A 286 4.02 15.93 3.98
C ILE A 286 5.44 15.53 4.33
N LYS A 287 5.66 14.92 5.50
CA LYS A 287 6.98 14.44 5.93
C LYS A 287 6.92 13.35 7.00
N ALA A 288 8.04 12.66 7.19
CA ALA A 288 8.22 11.62 8.19
C ALA A 288 9.53 11.81 8.97
N VAL A 289 9.49 11.47 10.26
CA VAL A 289 10.67 11.19 11.08
C VAL A 289 10.54 9.79 11.66
N GLY A 290 11.51 8.93 11.36
CA GLY A 290 11.41 7.50 11.61
C GLY A 290 12.59 6.91 12.36
N PHE A 291 12.30 5.85 13.10
CA PHE A 291 13.27 4.99 13.76
C PHE A 291 13.00 3.53 13.40
N GLY A 292 14.04 2.72 13.39
CA GLY A 292 13.90 1.29 13.17
C GLY A 292 15.22 0.56 13.45
N SER A 293 15.16 -0.76 13.43
CA SER A 293 16.34 -1.59 13.65
C SER A 293 16.14 -3.02 13.16
N ARG A 294 17.25 -3.71 12.90
CA ARG A 294 17.30 -5.17 12.80
C ARG A 294 17.91 -5.76 14.07
N GLN A 295 17.28 -6.80 14.60
CA GLN A 295 17.67 -7.52 15.80
C GLN A 295 17.66 -9.04 15.62
N ARG A 296 16.67 -9.61 14.89
CA ARG A 296 16.41 -11.07 14.90
C ARG A 296 16.16 -11.70 13.53
N ARG A 297 16.02 -10.92 12.44
CA ARG A 297 15.85 -11.49 11.10
C ARG A 297 17.02 -12.40 10.69
N VAL A 298 16.66 -13.54 10.09
CA VAL A 298 17.60 -14.61 9.69
C VAL A 298 18.13 -14.39 8.27
N THR A 299 17.25 -14.03 7.33
CA THR A 299 17.58 -13.78 5.92
C THR A 299 17.31 -12.32 5.55
N GLY A 300 17.71 -11.92 4.34
CA GLY A 300 17.36 -10.61 3.81
C GLY A 300 18.14 -9.43 4.41
N ASP A 301 17.78 -8.21 3.99
CA ASP A 301 18.49 -6.95 4.29
C ASP A 301 17.61 -5.92 5.03
N GLN A 302 16.54 -6.39 5.67
CA GLN A 302 15.47 -5.58 6.26
C GLN A 302 15.57 -5.37 7.77
N TYR A 303 14.76 -4.43 8.28
CA TYR A 303 14.52 -4.18 9.71
C TYR A 303 13.45 -5.11 10.28
N ASP A 304 13.53 -5.36 11.58
CA ASP A 304 12.54 -6.09 12.36
C ASP A 304 11.39 -5.19 12.83
N ASN A 305 11.59 -3.87 12.89
CA ASN A 305 10.62 -2.90 13.39
C ASN A 305 10.81 -1.50 12.80
N PHE A 306 9.72 -0.73 12.78
CA PHE A 306 9.68 0.70 12.52
C PHE A 306 8.76 1.42 13.51
N SER A 307 9.13 2.65 13.86
CA SER A 307 8.30 3.64 14.55
C SER A 307 8.48 4.97 13.85
N ILE A 308 7.41 5.46 13.23
CA ILE A 308 7.42 6.63 12.36
C ILE A 308 6.42 7.65 12.87
N ASP A 309 6.84 8.90 12.96
CA ASP A 309 5.96 10.05 13.15
C ASP A 309 5.71 10.71 11.80
N PHE A 310 4.47 10.66 11.32
CA PHE A 310 4.03 11.29 10.09
C PHE A 310 3.38 12.64 10.39
N ILE A 311 3.84 13.68 9.69
CA ILE A 311 3.44 15.06 9.94
C ILE A 311 2.66 15.57 8.71
N TYR A 312 1.47 16.09 8.96
CA TYR A 312 0.57 16.65 7.94
C TYR A 312 0.76 18.16 7.80
N GLU A 313 0.28 18.73 6.69
CA GLU A 313 0.45 20.15 6.35
C GLU A 313 -0.05 21.08 7.47
N ASP A 314 -1.14 20.69 8.15
CA ASP A 314 -1.74 21.45 9.23
C ASP A 314 -1.16 21.16 10.63
N GLY A 315 -0.04 20.44 10.68
CA GLY A 315 0.68 20.12 11.91
C GLY A 315 0.11 18.95 12.70
N ARG A 316 -0.87 18.21 12.17
CA ARG A 316 -1.32 16.95 12.79
C ARG A 316 -0.26 15.86 12.68
N HIS A 317 -0.23 15.02 13.70
CA HIS A 317 0.69 13.89 13.81
C HIS A 317 -0.07 12.57 13.77
N VAL A 318 0.48 11.63 12.99
CA VAL A 318 0.05 10.23 12.98
C VAL A 318 1.24 9.35 13.32
N HIS A 319 1.15 8.66 14.44
CA HIS A 319 2.18 7.72 14.85
C HIS A 319 1.92 6.35 14.23
N SER A 320 2.91 5.84 13.51
CA SER A 320 2.88 4.56 12.81
C SER A 320 3.90 3.60 13.41
N MET A 321 3.47 2.42 13.85
CA MET A 321 4.35 1.42 14.44
C MET A 321 4.12 0.03 13.83
N CYS A 322 5.20 -0.63 13.40
CA CYS A 322 5.16 -2.02 12.99
C CYS A 322 6.36 -2.82 13.47
N ARG A 323 6.15 -4.13 13.63
CA ARG A 323 7.16 -5.06 14.17
C ARG A 323 6.88 -6.50 13.74
N GLN A 324 7.93 -7.26 13.48
CA GLN A 324 7.89 -8.71 13.26
C GLN A 324 8.84 -9.47 14.20
N ILE A 325 8.52 -9.49 15.51
CA ILE A 325 9.37 -10.12 16.54
C ILE A 325 8.50 -11.01 17.44
N ASN A 326 8.90 -12.28 17.59
CA ASN A 326 8.23 -13.25 18.46
C ASN A 326 8.35 -12.89 19.94
N GLY A 327 7.31 -13.21 20.73
CA GLY A 327 7.31 -13.03 22.19
C GLY A 327 7.07 -11.59 22.65
N CYS A 328 6.56 -10.72 21.77
CA CYS A 328 6.24 -9.32 22.07
C CYS A 328 4.72 -9.06 22.05
N ALA A 329 4.29 -7.91 22.58
CA ALA A 329 2.89 -7.48 22.54
C ALA A 329 2.42 -7.20 21.10
N ASN A 330 1.38 -7.88 20.64
CA ASN A 330 0.88 -7.77 19.27
C ASN A 330 -0.35 -6.85 19.17
N GLY A 331 -0.56 -6.29 17.98
CA GLY A 331 -1.70 -5.43 17.69
C GLY A 331 -1.73 -5.04 16.22
N VAL A 332 -2.88 -5.24 15.58
CA VAL A 332 -3.15 -4.77 14.21
C VAL A 332 -4.47 -4.00 14.23
N TYR A 333 -4.39 -2.67 14.36
CA TYR A 333 -5.55 -1.79 14.49
C TYR A 333 -5.15 -0.31 14.29
N GLU A 334 -6.15 0.57 14.27
CA GLU A 334 -6.04 2.01 14.24
C GLU A 334 -6.81 2.63 15.41
N ILE A 335 -6.35 3.80 15.84
CA ILE A 335 -7.04 4.69 16.77
C ILE A 335 -7.02 6.09 16.16
N PHE A 336 -8.19 6.70 15.99
CA PHE A 336 -8.35 8.07 15.51
C PHE A 336 -8.95 8.94 16.60
N HIS A 337 -8.21 9.94 17.05
CA HIS A 337 -8.70 10.92 18.01
C HIS A 337 -9.36 12.07 17.26
N GLY A 338 -10.66 12.23 17.46
CA GLY A 338 -11.41 13.34 16.93
C GLY A 338 -11.77 14.39 17.99
N THR A 339 -12.23 15.55 17.57
CA THR A 339 -12.66 16.63 18.49
C THR A 339 -13.91 16.30 19.31
N LYS A 340 -14.66 15.25 18.95
CA LYS A 340 -15.88 14.81 19.66
C LYS A 340 -15.77 13.43 20.32
N ALA A 341 -15.06 12.50 19.68
CA ALA A 341 -15.03 11.08 20.07
C ALA A 341 -13.78 10.39 19.49
N ILE A 342 -13.59 9.12 19.83
CA ILE A 342 -12.44 8.31 19.40
C ILE A 342 -12.95 7.13 18.57
N ALA A 343 -12.42 6.92 17.37
CA ALA A 343 -12.68 5.73 16.57
C ALA A 343 -11.57 4.69 16.76
N ILE A 344 -11.92 3.41 16.93
CA ILE A 344 -11.00 2.32 17.25
C ILE A 344 -11.37 1.06 16.44
N THR A 345 -10.39 0.38 15.83
CA THR A 345 -10.59 -0.85 15.01
C THR A 345 -9.99 -2.12 15.64
N SER A 346 -9.84 -2.13 16.96
CA SER A 346 -9.13 -3.18 17.71
C SER A 346 -10.04 -4.33 18.15
N GLY A 347 -9.46 -5.53 18.32
CA GLY A 347 -10.16 -6.69 18.87
C GLY A 347 -11.28 -7.24 17.99
N GLY A 348 -11.23 -7.00 16.68
CA GLY A 348 -12.28 -7.39 15.74
C GLY A 348 -13.50 -6.46 15.73
N LYS A 349 -13.44 -5.34 16.48
CA LYS A 349 -14.51 -4.34 16.54
C LYS A 349 -14.05 -3.04 15.92
N ASN A 350 -14.94 -2.46 15.11
CA ASN A 350 -14.79 -1.11 14.58
C ASN A 350 -15.82 -0.23 15.27
N GLN A 351 -15.40 0.65 16.17
CA GLN A 351 -16.30 1.36 17.07
C GLN A 351 -15.91 2.82 17.26
N ILE A 352 -16.86 3.62 17.75
CA ILE A 352 -16.65 4.98 18.23
C ILE A 352 -17.03 5.02 19.71
N VAL A 353 -16.17 5.63 20.52
CA VAL A 353 -16.37 5.82 21.96
C VAL A 353 -16.24 7.28 22.37
N ASP A 354 -16.94 7.69 23.42
CA ASP A 354 -16.74 9.01 24.03
C ASP A 354 -15.48 9.08 24.90
N ALA A 355 -15.21 10.26 25.48
CA ALA A 355 -14.05 10.47 26.37
C ALA A 355 -14.09 9.65 27.68
N ALA A 356 -15.27 9.16 28.09
CA ALA A 356 -15.44 8.29 29.24
C ALA A 356 -15.33 6.79 28.86
N GLY A 357 -15.17 6.48 27.58
CA GLY A 357 -15.08 5.11 27.07
C GLY A 357 -16.44 4.45 26.79
N ASN A 358 -17.54 5.21 26.82
CA ASN A 358 -18.85 4.66 26.46
C ASN A 358 -18.94 4.47 24.94
N GLN A 359 -19.41 3.30 24.51
CA GLN A 359 -19.63 3.00 23.10
C GLN A 359 -20.79 3.85 22.55
N LEU A 360 -20.49 4.68 21.55
CA LEU A 360 -21.46 5.51 20.84
C LEU A 360 -21.96 4.83 19.55
N PHE A 361 -21.09 4.05 18.91
CA PHE A 361 -21.38 3.38 17.65
C PHE A 361 -20.48 2.16 17.46
N GLU A 362 -20.99 1.13 16.79
CA GLU A 362 -20.23 -0.05 16.34
C GLU A 362 -20.63 -0.40 14.90
N ALA A 363 -19.63 -0.38 14.02
CA ALA A 363 -19.79 -0.63 12.61
C ALA A 363 -20.04 -2.12 12.36
N GLN A 364 -21.15 -2.41 11.67
CA GLN A 364 -21.51 -3.77 11.30
C GLN A 364 -20.59 -4.29 10.18
N GLY A 365 -20.23 -5.56 10.29
CA GLY A 365 -19.49 -6.30 9.26
C GLY A 365 -20.42 -6.94 8.22
N SER A 366 -19.87 -7.88 7.48
CA SER A 366 -20.58 -8.77 6.56
C SER A 366 -19.92 -10.13 6.60
N GLU A 367 -20.67 -11.18 6.26
CA GLU A 367 -20.14 -12.52 6.02
C GLU A 367 -19.29 -12.57 4.75
N THR A 368 -19.48 -11.62 3.82
CA THR A 368 -18.64 -11.51 2.63
C THR A 368 -17.21 -11.14 3.03
N SER A 369 -16.29 -12.06 2.77
CA SER A 369 -14.84 -11.84 2.95
C SER A 369 -14.38 -10.59 2.19
N PRO A 370 -13.58 -9.70 2.80
CA PRO A 370 -13.09 -8.51 2.11
C PRO A 370 -12.23 -8.83 0.88
N TYR A 371 -11.55 -9.98 0.87
CA TYR A 371 -10.81 -10.46 -0.30
C TYR A 371 -11.73 -10.80 -1.49
N VAL A 372 -12.94 -11.33 -1.23
CA VAL A 372 -13.94 -11.57 -2.28
C VAL A 372 -14.60 -10.25 -2.68
N GLN A 373 -14.84 -9.37 -1.69
CA GLN A 373 -15.46 -8.07 -1.91
C GLN A 373 -14.68 -7.19 -2.89
N GLU A 374 -13.34 -7.17 -2.81
CA GLU A 374 -12.47 -6.50 -3.80
C GLU A 374 -12.82 -6.91 -5.25
N HIS A 375 -12.96 -8.21 -5.49
CA HIS A 375 -13.31 -8.73 -6.81
C HIS A 375 -14.78 -8.49 -7.17
N ILE A 376 -15.71 -8.55 -6.21
CA ILE A 376 -17.11 -8.17 -6.42
C ILE A 376 -17.18 -6.71 -6.89
N ASN A 377 -16.45 -5.81 -6.24
CA ASN A 377 -16.40 -4.40 -6.62
C ASN A 377 -15.81 -4.22 -8.02
N LEU A 378 -14.71 -4.90 -8.35
CA LEU A 378 -14.11 -4.84 -9.69
C LEU A 378 -15.11 -5.28 -10.77
N VAL A 379 -15.69 -6.48 -10.63
CA VAL A 379 -16.62 -7.05 -11.62
C VAL A 379 -17.88 -6.20 -11.74
N THR A 380 -18.41 -5.70 -10.63
CA THR A 380 -19.57 -4.80 -10.62
C THR A 380 -19.27 -3.53 -11.41
N CYS A 381 -18.11 -2.90 -11.16
CA CYS A 381 -17.74 -1.67 -11.87
C CYS A 381 -17.51 -1.91 -13.37
N ILE A 382 -17.00 -3.07 -13.76
CA ILE A 382 -16.88 -3.47 -15.16
C ILE A 382 -18.26 -3.63 -15.79
N ARG A 383 -19.12 -4.47 -15.22
CA ARG A 383 -20.44 -4.81 -15.79
C ARG A 383 -21.40 -3.62 -15.85
N GLN A 384 -21.33 -2.72 -14.88
CA GLN A 384 -22.19 -1.54 -14.80
C GLN A 384 -21.52 -0.27 -15.35
N ASN A 385 -20.30 -0.39 -15.87
CA ASN A 385 -19.49 0.72 -16.35
C ASN A 385 -19.37 1.89 -15.35
N ILE A 386 -19.18 1.57 -14.07
CA ILE A 386 -18.93 2.56 -13.02
C ILE A 386 -17.44 2.93 -13.08
N PRO A 387 -17.07 4.22 -13.22
CA PRO A 387 -15.67 4.64 -13.12
C PRO A 387 -15.11 4.31 -11.73
N PHE A 388 -14.07 3.47 -11.69
CA PHE A 388 -13.45 3.05 -10.44
C PHE A 388 -11.99 2.66 -10.66
N ASN A 389 -11.08 3.41 -10.05
CA ASN A 389 -9.64 3.21 -10.12
C ASN A 389 -9.00 3.63 -8.80
N GLU A 390 -8.42 2.67 -8.10
CA GLU A 390 -7.78 2.90 -6.79
C GLU A 390 -6.26 3.09 -6.89
N ALA A 391 -5.66 2.89 -8.07
CA ALA A 391 -4.21 2.78 -8.19
C ALA A 391 -3.46 4.05 -7.76
N GLU A 392 -3.96 5.25 -8.07
CA GLU A 392 -3.32 6.50 -7.65
C GLU A 392 -3.38 6.68 -6.13
N ALA A 393 -4.56 6.56 -5.52
CA ALA A 393 -4.72 6.68 -4.06
C ALA A 393 -3.88 5.65 -3.29
N THR A 394 -3.85 4.40 -3.77
CA THR A 394 -3.03 3.35 -3.16
C THR A 394 -1.53 3.61 -3.39
N ALA A 395 -1.13 4.17 -4.54
CA ALA A 395 0.26 4.57 -4.78
C ALA A 395 0.71 5.69 -3.84
N GLU A 396 -0.16 6.65 -3.53
CA GLU A 396 0.11 7.71 -2.54
C GLU A 396 0.35 7.09 -1.14
N SER A 397 -0.53 6.21 -0.68
CA SER A 397 -0.37 5.48 0.59
C SER A 397 0.90 4.62 0.62
N ASN A 398 1.22 3.97 -0.49
CA ASN A 398 2.44 3.19 -0.63
C ASN A 398 3.69 4.08 -0.57
N LEU A 399 3.67 5.29 -1.15
CA LEU A 399 4.78 6.23 -1.07
C LEU A 399 4.99 6.73 0.36
N VAL A 400 3.93 6.94 1.14
CA VAL A 400 4.03 7.27 2.56
C VAL A 400 4.76 6.17 3.34
N ALA A 401 4.45 4.90 3.05
CA ALA A 401 5.17 3.78 3.66
C ALA A 401 6.67 3.75 3.24
N ILE A 402 6.96 4.04 1.97
CA ILE A 402 8.33 4.17 1.47
C ILE A 402 9.06 5.34 2.14
N MET A 403 8.41 6.49 2.29
CA MET A 403 8.94 7.67 2.99
C MET A 403 9.31 7.34 4.44
N GLY A 404 8.42 6.65 5.16
CA GLY A 404 8.68 6.17 6.52
C GLY A 404 9.90 5.24 6.58
N ARG A 405 10.02 4.30 5.63
CA ARG A 405 11.19 3.42 5.52
C ARG A 405 12.48 4.22 5.31
N VAL A 406 12.50 5.13 4.33
CA VAL A 406 13.69 5.93 3.99
C VAL A 406 14.10 6.81 5.15
N SER A 407 13.15 7.44 5.84
CA SER A 407 13.42 8.21 7.05
C SER A 407 14.10 7.35 8.13
N ALA A 408 13.55 6.18 8.44
CA ALA A 408 14.13 5.29 9.44
C ALA A 408 15.51 4.73 9.04
N TYR A 409 15.69 4.39 7.76
CA TYR A 409 16.97 3.84 7.27
C TYR A 409 18.10 4.87 7.25
N THR A 410 17.78 6.12 6.93
CA THR A 410 18.77 7.19 6.84
C THR A 410 18.97 7.91 8.18
N GLY A 411 17.97 7.87 9.07
CA GLY A 411 17.92 8.66 10.29
C GLY A 411 17.62 10.15 10.06
N LYS A 412 17.10 10.51 8.87
CA LYS A 412 16.78 11.90 8.50
C LYS A 412 15.27 12.12 8.50
N GLU A 413 14.86 13.37 8.69
CA GLU A 413 13.53 13.81 8.23
C GLU A 413 13.48 13.70 6.70
N VAL A 414 12.38 13.17 6.18
CA VAL A 414 12.17 12.98 4.74
C VAL A 414 10.80 13.51 4.39
N THR A 415 10.74 14.32 3.33
CA THR A 415 9.48 14.90 2.84
C THR A 415 8.87 14.06 1.72
N TYR A 416 7.55 14.19 1.55
CA TYR A 416 6.81 13.52 0.49
C TYR A 416 7.27 13.99 -0.89
N ASP A 417 7.53 15.31 -1.03
CA ASP A 417 8.01 15.90 -2.27
C ASP A 417 9.42 15.41 -2.65
N GLU A 418 10.33 15.29 -1.69
CA GLU A 418 11.64 14.66 -1.94
C GLU A 418 11.46 13.23 -2.46
N MET A 419 10.58 12.44 -1.85
CA MET A 419 10.32 11.08 -2.30
C MET A 419 9.67 11.01 -3.68
N MET A 420 8.73 11.89 -4.00
CA MET A 420 8.11 11.98 -5.32
C MET A 420 9.11 12.34 -6.41
N ASN A 421 10.12 13.16 -6.10
CA ASN A 421 11.13 13.60 -7.06
C ASN A 421 12.39 12.73 -7.07
N ALA A 422 12.56 11.81 -6.11
CA ALA A 422 13.74 10.96 -6.03
C ALA A 422 13.83 9.95 -7.17
N ASP A 423 15.02 9.74 -7.72
CA ASP A 423 15.32 8.69 -8.72
C ASP A 423 15.62 7.33 -8.09
N MET A 424 15.20 7.12 -6.84
CA MET A 424 15.43 5.87 -6.12
C MET A 424 14.81 4.68 -6.87
N LYS A 425 15.66 3.71 -7.19
CA LYS A 425 15.30 2.42 -7.81
C LYS A 425 16.03 1.31 -7.08
N LEU A 426 15.27 0.36 -6.51
CA LEU A 426 15.84 -0.76 -5.76
C LEU A 426 16.03 -1.99 -6.64
N GLY A 427 17.05 -2.79 -6.34
CA GLY A 427 17.28 -4.08 -7.01
C GLY A 427 18.00 -3.97 -8.36
N PRO A 428 18.17 -5.11 -9.05
CA PRO A 428 18.89 -5.16 -10.32
C PRO A 428 18.11 -4.46 -11.45
N THR A 429 18.83 -4.05 -12.49
CA THR A 429 18.24 -3.45 -13.69
C THR A 429 17.77 -4.49 -14.71
N THR A 430 18.28 -5.72 -14.61
CA THR A 430 17.93 -6.84 -15.49
C THR A 430 17.59 -8.05 -14.64
N TYR A 431 16.55 -8.80 -15.03
CA TYR A 431 16.15 -10.02 -14.34
C TYR A 431 16.57 -11.24 -15.14
N ILE A 432 17.41 -12.08 -14.54
CA ILE A 432 17.82 -13.37 -15.08
C ILE A 432 17.68 -14.43 -13.99
N MET A 433 17.32 -15.66 -14.38
CA MET A 433 17.31 -16.78 -13.45
C MET A 433 18.76 -17.30 -13.29
N GLY A 434 19.46 -16.78 -12.29
CA GLY A 434 20.88 -17.02 -12.08
C GLY A 434 21.42 -16.19 -10.93
N ASP A 435 22.74 -16.22 -10.78
CA ASP A 435 23.45 -15.41 -9.78
C ASP A 435 23.58 -13.96 -10.28
N ILE A 436 23.20 -13.01 -9.42
CA ILE A 436 23.12 -11.57 -9.72
C ILE A 436 24.07 -10.72 -8.84
N GLY A 437 24.76 -11.33 -7.88
CA GLY A 437 25.72 -10.70 -6.98
C GLY A 437 25.10 -9.68 -6.01
N TYR A 438 23.80 -9.80 -5.70
CA TYR A 438 23.09 -8.88 -4.81
C TYR A 438 23.43 -9.17 -3.35
N ILE A 439 23.33 -10.44 -2.94
CA ILE A 439 23.45 -10.91 -1.55
C ILE A 439 24.83 -10.58 -0.98
N GLU A 440 25.88 -10.65 -1.79
CA GLU A 440 27.25 -10.27 -1.38
C GLU A 440 27.35 -8.81 -0.90
N LYS A 441 26.48 -7.93 -1.40
CA LYS A 441 26.46 -6.49 -1.10
C LYS A 441 25.24 -6.08 -0.27
N ALA A 442 24.38 -7.04 0.09
CA ALA A 442 23.15 -6.79 0.79
C ALA A 442 23.45 -6.43 2.25
N GLU A 443 23.49 -5.13 2.53
CA GLU A 443 23.74 -4.62 3.87
C GLU A 443 22.45 -4.08 4.50
N VAL A 444 22.28 -4.41 5.77
CA VAL A 444 21.22 -3.85 6.61
C VAL A 444 21.48 -2.35 6.78
N PRO A 445 20.48 -1.48 6.53
CA PRO A 445 20.66 -0.03 6.66
C PRO A 445 21.12 0.38 8.06
N VAL A 446 22.09 1.28 8.14
CA VAL A 446 22.57 1.86 9.40
C VAL A 446 22.24 3.36 9.39
N PRO A 447 21.35 3.83 10.29
CA PRO A 447 20.97 5.24 10.31
C PRO A 447 22.18 6.14 10.61
N GLY A 448 22.26 7.27 9.90
CA GLY A 448 23.33 8.26 10.07
C GLY A 448 24.66 7.96 9.36
N THR A 449 24.80 6.83 8.64
CA THR A 449 26.08 6.45 8.01
C THR A 449 26.15 6.56 6.49
N LEU A 450 25.01 6.62 5.76
CA LEU A 450 24.94 6.80 4.30
C LEU A 450 23.61 7.45 3.84
N GLU A 451 23.62 8.11 2.68
CA GLU A 451 22.40 8.43 1.90
C GLU A 451 22.05 7.19 1.05
N ARG A 452 20.85 6.62 1.23
CA ARG A 452 20.30 5.52 0.42
C ARG A 452 19.04 5.98 -0.30
#